data_AF-A0A644VRL9-F1
#
_entry.id   AF-A0A644VRL9-F1
#
_cell.length_a   1.000
_cell.length_b   1.000
_cell.length_c   1.000
_cell.angle_alpha   90.00
_cell.angle_beta   90.00
_cell.angle_gamma   90.00
#
_symmetry.space_group_name_H-M   'P 1'
#
loop_
_entity.id
_entity.type
_entity.pdbx_description
1 polymer ?
#
loop_
_entity_poly.entity_id
_entity_poly.type
_entity_poly.pdbx_seq_one_letter_code
_entity_poly.pdbx_strand_id
1 'polypeptide(L)'
;MEKWKIIIVLISVVLASCFHDLDEAGAVHSEYNANERFEMSQQWNNTHPFQVILLPDSAYSVLFCGDTHIGTYAKFSQVLDAAKSPSAAALVVAGDITRGHPESYDTLETLMNSIDSVNWFFTAGNHDLYFGGWDEYYPRFGSSAYYFIVSTPAGNDLFLILDSGSGTLGNLQLDWLSETLESFGSSARHITLVTHLNVFKDGMGLTSGLPMEEVNVLLDLCAQYEINYVISGHDHTRYESELGPTRYIIMDQCHDEEENSSYLEIKYDNSSCVHEFHNIE
;
A
#
# COMPACT_ATOMS: atom_id res chain seq x y z
N MET A 1 39.24 -31.67 -9.84
CA MET A 1 37.91 -31.11 -10.14
C MET A 1 38.02 -30.34 -11.45
N GLU A 2 37.29 -30.72 -12.48
CA GLU A 2 37.38 -30.06 -13.80
C GLU A 2 36.92 -28.61 -13.69
N LYS A 3 37.66 -27.68 -14.31
CA LYS A 3 37.47 -26.22 -14.17
C LYS A 3 36.03 -25.77 -14.43
N TRP A 4 35.29 -26.46 -15.31
CA TRP A 4 33.89 -26.16 -15.61
C TRP A 4 32.93 -26.47 -14.45
N LYS A 5 33.22 -27.46 -13.60
CA LYS A 5 32.41 -27.76 -12.41
C LYS A 5 32.55 -26.69 -11.33
N ILE A 6 33.73 -26.10 -11.21
CA ILE A 6 33.98 -24.96 -10.31
C ILE A 6 33.23 -23.72 -10.82
N ILE A 7 33.22 -23.49 -12.13
CA ILE A 7 32.48 -22.37 -12.75
C ILE A 7 30.97 -22.54 -12.56
N ILE A 8 30.42 -23.74 -12.75
CA ILE A 8 28.99 -23.99 -12.50
C ILE A 8 28.65 -23.75 -11.04
N VAL A 9 29.42 -24.29 -10.08
CA VAL A 9 29.17 -24.08 -8.65
C VAL A 9 29.30 -22.60 -8.27
N LEU A 10 30.28 -21.87 -8.81
CA LEU A 10 30.42 -20.43 -8.58
C LEU A 10 29.25 -19.64 -9.17
N ILE A 11 28.77 -20.00 -10.37
CA ILE A 11 27.57 -19.39 -10.97
C ILE A 11 26.35 -19.71 -10.10
N SER A 12 26.18 -20.94 -9.61
CA SER A 12 25.08 -21.31 -8.72
C SER A 12 25.11 -20.55 -7.39
N VAL A 13 26.31 -20.33 -6.82
CA VAL A 13 26.48 -19.59 -5.57
C VAL A 13 26.26 -18.08 -5.78
N VAL A 14 26.72 -17.53 -6.91
CA VAL A 14 26.50 -16.12 -7.26
C VAL A 14 25.03 -15.85 -7.58
N LEU A 15 24.35 -16.78 -8.27
CA LEU A 15 22.90 -16.72 -8.47
C LEU A 15 22.16 -16.91 -7.14
N ALA A 16 22.57 -17.82 -6.24
CA ALA A 16 21.93 -17.93 -4.94
C ALA A 16 22.14 -16.69 -4.04
N SER A 17 23.26 -15.97 -4.17
CA SER A 17 23.54 -14.77 -3.37
C SER A 17 22.93 -13.48 -3.92
N CYS A 18 22.64 -13.41 -5.23
CA CYS A 18 22.01 -12.24 -5.85
C CYS A 18 20.47 -12.34 -5.97
N PHE A 19 19.89 -13.50 -5.68
CA PHE A 19 18.45 -13.77 -5.81
C PHE A 19 17.75 -13.98 -4.45
N HIS A 20 18.40 -13.63 -3.34
CA HIS A 20 17.83 -13.83 -2.00
C HIS A 20 16.52 -13.04 -1.77
N ASP A 21 16.31 -11.98 -2.56
CA ASP A 21 15.15 -11.08 -2.50
C ASP A 21 14.25 -11.17 -3.76
N LEU A 22 14.52 -12.12 -4.67
CA LEU A 22 13.75 -12.26 -5.93
C LEU A 22 12.91 -13.54 -5.91
N ASP A 23 11.63 -13.39 -5.61
CA ASP A 23 10.59 -14.43 -5.75
C ASP A 23 9.41 -13.93 -6.59
N GLU A 24 9.69 -13.64 -7.87
CA GLU A 24 8.65 -13.27 -8.84
C GLU A 24 7.57 -14.36 -8.97
N ALA A 25 7.90 -15.62 -8.67
CA ALA A 25 6.94 -16.71 -8.65
C ALA A 25 5.98 -16.58 -7.46
N GLY A 26 6.44 -16.20 -6.27
CA GLY A 26 5.60 -15.86 -5.12
C GLY A 26 4.71 -14.63 -5.35
N ALA A 27 5.17 -13.66 -6.16
CA ALA A 27 4.35 -12.53 -6.61
C ALA A 27 3.09 -12.99 -7.37
N VAL A 28 3.28 -13.91 -8.32
CA VAL A 28 2.25 -14.37 -9.26
C VAL A 28 1.51 -15.60 -8.73
N HIS A 29 2.14 -16.34 -7.81
CA HIS A 29 1.68 -17.63 -7.29
C HIS A 29 2.00 -17.77 -5.80
N SER A 30 1.43 -16.87 -4.99
CA SER A 30 1.25 -17.11 -3.55
C SER A 30 0.28 -18.28 -3.33
N GLU A 31 0.36 -18.93 -2.17
CA GLU A 31 -0.58 -20.00 -1.78
C GLU A 31 -2.05 -19.55 -1.89
N TYR A 32 -2.28 -18.27 -1.58
CA TYR A 32 -3.59 -17.62 -1.60
C TYR A 32 -3.63 -16.59 -2.72
N ASN A 33 -4.59 -16.71 -3.63
CA ASN A 33 -4.82 -15.71 -4.67
C ASN A 33 -5.54 -14.45 -4.11
N ALA A 34 -5.65 -13.39 -4.93
CA ALA A 34 -6.26 -12.12 -4.51
C ALA A 34 -7.69 -12.27 -3.95
N ASN A 35 -8.53 -13.12 -4.53
CA ASN A 35 -9.89 -13.34 -4.02
C ASN A 35 -9.88 -14.09 -2.69
N GLU A 36 -9.01 -15.08 -2.50
CA GLU A 36 -8.90 -15.82 -1.23
C GLU A 36 -8.42 -14.89 -0.12
N ARG A 37 -7.41 -14.06 -0.37
CA ARG A 37 -6.95 -13.04 0.59
C ARG A 37 -8.02 -12.00 0.89
N PHE A 38 -8.80 -11.60 -0.12
CA PHE A 38 -9.95 -10.72 0.08
C PHE A 38 -10.99 -11.37 1.00
N GLU A 39 -11.37 -12.63 0.77
CA GLU A 39 -12.29 -13.35 1.65
C GLU A 39 -11.77 -13.45 3.09
N MET A 40 -10.47 -13.74 3.27
CA MET A 40 -9.82 -13.73 4.58
C MET A 40 -9.87 -12.34 5.23
N SER A 41 -9.58 -11.29 4.46
CA SER A 41 -9.71 -9.90 4.90
C SER A 41 -11.12 -9.58 5.37
N GLN A 42 -12.16 -10.01 4.65
CA GLN A 42 -13.55 -9.81 5.06
C GLN A 42 -13.92 -10.62 6.32
N GLN A 43 -13.39 -11.82 6.49
CA GLN A 43 -13.55 -12.58 7.73
C GLN A 43 -12.94 -11.84 8.92
N TRP A 44 -11.76 -11.26 8.75
CA TRP A 44 -11.12 -10.42 9.75
C TRP A 44 -11.96 -9.17 10.07
N ASN A 45 -12.35 -8.43 9.03
CA ASN A 45 -13.13 -7.19 9.12
C ASN A 45 -14.49 -7.39 9.82
N ASN A 46 -15.11 -8.57 9.70
CA ASN A 46 -16.36 -8.91 10.40
C ASN A 46 -16.21 -8.95 11.93
N THR A 47 -15.00 -9.17 12.44
CA THR A 47 -14.69 -9.19 13.88
C THR A 47 -13.88 -7.98 14.33
N HIS A 48 -13.30 -7.23 13.38
CA HIS A 48 -12.54 -6.01 13.57
C HIS A 48 -13.17 -4.90 12.72
N PRO A 49 -14.20 -4.21 13.23
CA PRO A 49 -14.92 -3.22 12.44
C PRO A 49 -14.00 -2.10 11.95
N PHE A 50 -14.35 -1.50 10.82
CA PHE A 50 -13.61 -0.38 10.25
C PHE A 50 -13.42 0.74 11.28
N GLN A 51 -12.28 1.42 11.19
CA GLN A 51 -11.94 2.49 12.12
C GLN A 51 -12.62 3.80 11.72
N VAL A 52 -13.09 4.54 12.72
CA VAL A 52 -13.56 5.92 12.57
C VAL A 52 -12.68 6.81 13.43
N ILE A 53 -11.84 7.61 12.79
CA ILE A 53 -10.94 8.56 13.44
C ILE A 53 -11.70 9.88 13.63
N LEU A 54 -11.97 10.23 14.87
CA LEU A 54 -12.72 11.45 15.23
C LEU A 54 -11.74 12.60 15.48
N LEU A 55 -11.81 13.65 14.68
CA LEU A 55 -10.98 14.84 14.84
C LEU A 55 -11.84 16.06 15.22
N PRO A 56 -11.39 16.89 16.18
CA PRO A 56 -12.11 18.09 16.58
C PRO A 56 -11.97 19.22 15.55
N ASP A 57 -10.89 19.21 14.76
CA ASP A 57 -10.60 20.19 13.73
C ASP A 57 -11.03 19.66 12.36
N SER A 58 -11.50 20.54 11.50
CA SER A 58 -11.86 20.17 10.13
C SER A 58 -10.69 20.04 9.17
N ALA A 59 -9.51 20.52 9.58
CA ALA A 59 -8.28 20.42 8.83
C ALA A 59 -7.36 19.38 9.47
N TYR A 60 -6.85 18.46 8.66
CA TYR A 60 -5.95 17.40 9.09
C TYR A 60 -5.08 16.95 7.92
N SER A 61 -4.17 16.03 8.20
CA SER A 61 -3.29 15.41 7.21
C SER A 61 -3.34 13.89 7.32
N VAL A 62 -3.11 13.21 6.19
CA VAL A 62 -2.79 11.77 6.16
C VAL A 62 -1.46 11.63 5.45
N LEU A 63 -0.58 10.83 6.04
CA LEU A 63 0.71 10.53 5.48
C LEU A 63 0.61 9.19 4.73
N PHE A 64 1.32 9.09 3.61
CA PHE A 64 1.41 7.90 2.79
C PHE A 64 2.88 7.60 2.48
N CYS A 65 3.26 6.35 2.58
CA CYS A 65 4.53 5.86 2.07
C CYS A 65 4.34 4.44 1.53
N GLY A 66 5.35 3.85 0.90
CA GLY A 66 5.33 2.49 0.39
C GLY A 66 6.74 2.00 0.14
N ASP A 67 6.87 0.73 -0.25
CA ASP A 67 8.14 0.15 -0.70
C ASP A 67 9.24 0.34 0.36
N THR A 68 8.90 0.07 1.62
CA THR A 68 9.85 0.22 2.74
C THR A 68 10.82 -0.95 2.82
N HIS A 69 10.43 -2.12 2.26
CA HIS A 69 11.23 -3.35 2.18
C HIS A 69 12.01 -3.66 3.46
N ILE A 70 11.33 -3.60 4.61
CA ILE A 70 11.93 -3.62 5.94
C ILE A 70 12.99 -4.73 6.05
N GLY A 71 14.23 -4.28 6.26
CA GLY A 71 15.37 -5.05 6.78
C GLY A 71 16.03 -4.26 7.92
N THR A 72 16.20 -2.95 7.69
CA THR A 72 16.27 -1.92 8.73
C THR A 72 15.09 -0.95 8.56
N TYR A 73 14.98 0.09 9.41
CA TYR A 73 13.80 0.97 9.46
C TYR A 73 14.11 2.45 9.75
N ALA A 74 15.32 2.91 9.45
CA ALA A 74 15.75 4.27 9.79
C ALA A 74 14.86 5.34 9.13
N LYS A 75 14.54 5.19 7.85
CA LYS A 75 13.69 6.11 7.10
C LYS A 75 12.23 5.95 7.42
N PHE A 76 11.75 4.71 7.52
CA PHE A 76 10.38 4.46 7.94
C PHE A 76 10.11 5.03 9.34
N SER A 77 11.10 5.01 10.24
CA SER A 77 11.00 5.69 11.55
C SER A 77 10.84 7.20 11.44
N GLN A 78 11.46 7.85 10.46
CA GLN A 78 11.25 9.29 10.23
C GLN A 78 9.81 9.59 9.81
N VAL A 79 9.21 8.73 8.98
CA VAL A 79 7.79 8.84 8.60
C VAL A 79 6.89 8.59 9.80
N LEU A 80 7.18 7.59 10.61
CA LEU A 80 6.46 7.30 11.85
C LEU A 80 6.56 8.44 12.86
N ASP A 81 7.72 9.11 12.96
CA ASP A 81 7.89 10.30 13.79
C ASP A 81 7.08 11.49 13.25
N ALA A 82 7.03 11.70 11.94
CA ALA A 82 6.17 12.71 11.32
C ALA A 82 4.68 12.43 11.58
N ALA A 83 4.27 11.16 11.53
CA ALA A 83 2.89 10.72 11.79
C ALA A 83 2.44 10.91 13.25
N LYS A 84 3.36 11.21 14.19
CA LYS A 84 3.01 11.59 15.58
C LYS A 84 2.53 13.03 15.69
N SER A 85 2.57 13.82 14.61
CA SER A 85 2.04 15.17 14.59
C SER A 85 0.56 15.19 15.03
N PRO A 86 0.12 16.13 15.89
CA PRO A 86 -1.30 16.24 16.27
C PRO A 86 -2.25 16.51 15.09
N SER A 87 -1.73 17.02 13.97
CA SER A 87 -2.50 17.23 12.73
C SER A 87 -2.52 16.01 11.82
N ALA A 88 -1.73 14.97 12.09
CA ALA A 88 -1.71 13.73 11.33
C ALA A 88 -2.79 12.79 11.88
N ALA A 89 -3.79 12.50 11.05
CA ALA A 89 -4.86 11.59 11.40
C ALA A 89 -4.40 10.14 11.35
N ALA A 90 -3.61 9.81 10.32
CA ALA A 90 -3.15 8.47 10.04
C ALA A 90 -1.89 8.43 9.17
N LEU A 91 -1.22 7.28 9.19
CA LEU A 91 -0.22 6.85 8.22
C LEU A 91 -0.76 5.65 7.44
N VAL A 92 -0.68 5.68 6.11
CA VAL A 92 -1.03 4.55 5.25
C VAL A 92 0.21 4.05 4.52
N VAL A 93 0.48 2.74 4.54
CA VAL A 93 1.60 2.12 3.83
C VAL A 93 1.09 1.30 2.65
N ALA A 94 1.44 1.75 1.44
CA ALA A 94 0.95 1.24 0.16
C ALA A 94 1.72 0.02 -0.35
N GLY A 95 1.84 -1.01 0.50
CA GLY A 95 2.49 -2.27 0.14
C GLY A 95 4.01 -2.23 0.09
N ASP A 96 4.58 -3.41 -0.17
CA ASP A 96 6.01 -3.71 -0.14
C ASP A 96 6.65 -3.23 1.17
N ILE A 97 5.96 -3.55 2.26
CA ILE A 97 6.36 -3.18 3.61
C ILE A 97 7.55 -4.05 4.03
N THR A 98 7.55 -5.31 3.64
CA THR A 98 8.58 -6.29 3.94
C THR A 98 9.21 -6.84 2.67
N ARG A 99 10.14 -7.78 2.83
CA ARG A 99 10.71 -8.58 1.73
C ARG A 99 10.08 -9.99 1.64
N GLY A 100 9.00 -10.24 2.38
CA GLY A 100 8.29 -11.53 2.41
C GLY A 100 8.88 -12.57 3.38
N HIS A 101 10.12 -12.39 3.83
CA HIS A 101 10.78 -13.29 4.78
C HIS A 101 10.30 -13.07 6.23
N PRO A 102 10.18 -14.14 7.06
CA PRO A 102 9.75 -14.03 8.46
C PRO A 102 10.58 -13.02 9.29
N GLU A 103 11.88 -12.88 9.05
CA GLU A 103 12.71 -11.94 9.83
C GLU A 103 12.35 -10.46 9.58
N SER A 104 11.92 -10.13 8.36
CA SER A 104 11.41 -8.78 8.03
C SER A 104 10.10 -8.51 8.75
N TYR A 105 9.23 -9.52 8.85
CA TYR A 105 7.97 -9.44 9.58
C TYR A 105 8.18 -9.30 11.10
N ASP A 106 9.12 -10.05 11.68
CA ASP A 106 9.50 -9.91 13.10
C ASP A 106 10.03 -8.50 13.41
N THR A 107 10.82 -7.95 12.49
CA THR A 107 11.37 -6.60 12.60
C THR A 107 10.26 -5.55 12.53
N LEU A 108 9.36 -5.66 11.56
CA LEU A 108 8.22 -4.78 11.40
C LEU A 108 7.27 -4.85 12.61
N GLU A 109 6.89 -6.05 13.06
CA GLU A 109 6.02 -6.22 14.23
C GLU A 109 6.65 -5.62 15.50
N THR A 110 7.95 -5.84 15.71
CA THR A 110 8.67 -5.26 16.85
C THR A 110 8.64 -3.73 16.80
N LEU A 111 8.86 -3.15 15.62
CA LEU A 111 8.77 -1.70 15.41
C LEU A 111 7.36 -1.19 15.68
N MET A 112 6.34 -1.78 15.06
CA MET A 112 4.96 -1.29 15.17
C MET A 112 4.39 -1.45 16.58
N ASN A 113 4.76 -2.51 17.31
CA ASN A 113 4.39 -2.70 18.72
C ASN A 113 5.03 -1.66 19.67
N SER A 114 6.00 -0.88 19.21
CA SER A 114 6.61 0.20 20.00
C SER A 114 5.90 1.57 19.83
N ILE A 115 4.85 1.64 19.00
CA ILE A 115 4.23 2.89 18.56
C ILE A 115 2.80 3.00 19.08
N ASP A 116 2.60 3.82 20.11
CA ASP A 116 1.30 3.95 20.79
C ASP A 116 0.42 5.12 20.29
N SER A 117 0.91 5.95 19.37
CA SER A 117 0.32 7.28 19.06
C SER A 117 0.03 7.54 17.58
N VAL A 118 0.15 6.52 16.73
CA VAL A 118 -0.08 6.64 15.29
C VAL A 118 -1.18 5.68 14.89
N ASN A 119 -2.24 6.19 14.26
CA ASN A 119 -3.16 5.31 13.53
C ASN A 119 -2.46 4.92 12.24
N TRP A 120 -2.21 3.63 12.04
CA TRP A 120 -1.54 3.12 10.85
C TRP A 120 -2.42 2.12 10.11
N PHE A 121 -2.26 2.08 8.79
CA PHE A 121 -3.03 1.23 7.90
C PHE A 121 -2.11 0.66 6.84
N PHE A 122 -2.13 -0.67 6.68
CA PHE A 122 -1.33 -1.39 5.71
C PHE A 122 -2.20 -2.00 4.61
N THR A 123 -1.66 -2.07 3.40
CA THR A 123 -2.04 -3.07 2.40
C THR A 123 -0.81 -3.87 2.00
N ALA A 124 -1.02 -5.04 1.40
CA ALA A 124 0.06 -5.88 0.92
C ALA A 124 0.53 -5.44 -0.48
N GLY A 125 1.84 -5.40 -0.67
CA GLY A 125 2.46 -5.37 -2.01
C GLY A 125 2.91 -6.76 -2.45
N ASN A 126 3.55 -6.86 -3.61
CA ASN A 126 4.01 -8.15 -4.11
C ASN A 126 5.14 -8.73 -3.26
N HIS A 127 6.09 -7.92 -2.79
CA HIS A 127 7.18 -8.38 -1.93
C HIS A 127 6.70 -8.87 -0.56
N ASP A 128 5.55 -8.38 -0.07
CA ASP A 128 4.95 -8.91 1.15
C ASP A 128 4.45 -10.35 0.98
N LEU A 129 4.13 -10.77 -0.25
CA LEU A 129 3.63 -12.11 -0.57
C LEU A 129 4.72 -13.11 -0.94
N TYR A 130 5.95 -12.62 -1.19
CA TYR A 130 7.09 -13.47 -1.53
C TYR A 130 7.38 -14.48 -0.43
N PHE A 131 7.91 -15.64 -0.81
CA PHE A 131 8.31 -16.69 0.12
C PHE A 131 7.19 -17.20 1.05
N GLY A 132 5.93 -17.04 0.64
CA GLY A 132 4.77 -17.38 1.47
C GLY A 132 4.44 -16.32 2.52
N GLY A 133 4.92 -15.08 2.34
CA GLY A 133 4.81 -14.01 3.34
C GLY A 133 3.38 -13.62 3.74
N TRP A 134 2.35 -14.04 3.00
CA TRP A 134 0.96 -13.91 3.47
C TRP A 134 0.69 -14.65 4.79
N ASP A 135 1.30 -15.81 5.00
CA ASP A 135 1.18 -16.58 6.24
C ASP A 135 1.85 -15.87 7.44
N GLU A 136 2.71 -14.89 7.16
CA GLU A 136 3.30 -14.00 8.18
C GLU A 136 2.49 -12.70 8.32
N TYR A 137 2.07 -12.09 7.20
CA TYR A 137 1.30 -10.84 7.18
C TYR A 137 -0.04 -10.97 7.91
N TYR A 138 -0.87 -11.94 7.50
CA TYR A 138 -2.27 -12.01 7.91
C TYR A 138 -2.42 -12.25 9.43
N PRO A 139 -1.67 -13.15 10.09
CA PRO A 139 -1.79 -13.34 11.53
C PRO A 139 -1.31 -12.13 12.36
N ARG A 140 -0.41 -11.30 11.82
CA ARG A 140 0.20 -10.16 12.53
C ARG A 140 -0.58 -8.86 12.33
N PHE A 141 -1.00 -8.59 11.10
CA PHE A 141 -1.61 -7.30 10.73
C PHE A 141 -3.06 -7.43 10.27
N GLY A 142 -3.54 -8.65 10.04
CA GLY A 142 -4.92 -8.92 9.66
C GLY A 142 -5.19 -8.61 8.19
N SER A 143 -6.20 -7.77 7.98
CA SER A 143 -6.74 -7.47 6.66
C SER A 143 -5.77 -6.69 5.76
N SER A 144 -5.81 -6.95 4.45
CA SER A 144 -5.12 -6.17 3.41
C SER A 144 -6.09 -5.36 2.52
N ALA A 145 -7.39 -5.62 2.65
CA ALA A 145 -8.48 -4.95 1.91
C ALA A 145 -9.60 -4.51 2.86
N TYR A 146 -9.76 -3.20 3.05
CA TYR A 146 -10.71 -2.60 4.00
C TYR A 146 -10.84 -1.09 3.75
N TYR A 147 -11.63 -0.41 4.58
CA TYR A 147 -11.67 1.06 4.59
C TYR A 147 -11.59 1.60 6.00
N PHE A 148 -11.26 2.88 6.12
CA PHE A 148 -11.46 3.66 7.35
C PHE A 148 -12.06 5.02 7.01
N ILE A 149 -12.60 5.68 8.04
CA ILE A 149 -13.22 6.99 7.91
C ILE A 149 -12.51 7.98 8.82
N VAL A 150 -12.19 9.16 8.29
CA VAL A 150 -11.86 10.33 9.13
C VAL A 150 -13.11 11.20 9.22
N SER A 151 -13.59 11.41 10.44
CA SER A 151 -14.79 12.21 10.70
C SER A 151 -14.41 13.52 11.38
N THR A 152 -14.84 14.62 10.77
CA THR A 152 -14.59 15.99 11.23
C THR A 152 -15.89 16.77 11.36
N PRO A 153 -15.90 17.96 11.99
CA PRO A 153 -17.10 18.81 12.03
C PRO A 153 -17.66 19.21 10.66
N ALA A 154 -16.84 19.17 9.62
CA ALA A 154 -17.26 19.51 8.26
C ALA A 154 -17.73 18.29 7.44
N GLY A 155 -17.58 17.06 7.96
CA GLY A 155 -18.08 15.82 7.36
C GLY A 155 -17.05 14.69 7.39
N ASN A 156 -17.37 13.62 6.66
CA ASN A 156 -16.59 12.37 6.63
C ASN A 156 -15.76 12.27 5.35
N ASP A 157 -14.53 11.81 5.48
CA ASP A 157 -13.68 11.43 4.35
C ASP A 157 -13.42 9.92 4.39
N LEU A 158 -13.41 9.30 3.21
CA LEU A 158 -13.33 7.86 3.02
C LEU A 158 -11.97 7.46 2.46
N PHE A 159 -11.32 6.50 3.11
CA PHE A 159 -10.06 5.93 2.69
C PHE A 159 -10.24 4.44 2.43
N LEU A 160 -10.04 4.03 1.19
CA LEU A 160 -10.21 2.66 0.73
C LEU A 160 -8.83 2.04 0.49
N ILE A 161 -8.56 0.94 1.16
CA ILE A 161 -7.28 0.22 1.16
C ILE A 161 -7.49 -1.07 0.37
N LEU A 162 -6.75 -1.23 -0.73
CA LEU A 162 -6.95 -2.29 -1.72
C LEU A 162 -5.70 -3.16 -1.90
N ASP A 163 -5.85 -4.47 -1.74
CA ASP A 163 -4.80 -5.46 -1.97
C ASP A 163 -4.65 -5.75 -3.47
N SER A 164 -3.52 -5.33 -4.04
CA SER A 164 -3.15 -5.66 -5.42
C SER A 164 -1.86 -6.47 -5.50
N GLY A 165 -1.35 -7.00 -4.38
CA GLY A 165 -0.02 -7.60 -4.31
C GLY A 165 0.21 -8.78 -5.26
N SER A 166 -0.85 -9.41 -5.78
CA SER A 166 -0.74 -10.51 -6.76
C SER A 166 -0.87 -10.12 -8.23
N GLY A 167 -0.72 -8.83 -8.57
CA GLY A 167 -0.88 -8.40 -9.96
C GLY A 167 -2.32 -8.08 -10.37
N THR A 168 -3.27 -8.10 -9.44
CA THR A 168 -4.73 -7.99 -9.68
C THR A 168 -5.44 -7.67 -8.36
N LEU A 169 -6.55 -6.94 -8.44
CA LEU A 169 -7.48 -6.76 -7.33
C LEU A 169 -8.40 -7.97 -7.15
N GLY A 170 -8.67 -8.71 -8.21
CA GLY A 170 -9.65 -9.80 -8.22
C GLY A 170 -11.08 -9.28 -8.26
N ASN A 171 -12.00 -10.13 -8.72
CA ASN A 171 -13.39 -9.72 -8.92
C ASN A 171 -14.14 -9.48 -7.60
N LEU A 172 -13.86 -10.25 -6.54
CA LEU A 172 -14.59 -10.09 -5.27
C LEU A 172 -14.29 -8.73 -4.61
N GLN A 173 -13.04 -8.29 -4.68
CA GLN A 173 -12.64 -6.98 -4.15
C GLN A 173 -13.20 -5.84 -5.01
N LEU A 174 -13.26 -5.99 -6.34
CA LEU A 174 -13.87 -5.00 -7.23
C LEU A 174 -15.38 -4.86 -6.99
N ASP A 175 -16.08 -5.98 -6.80
CA ASP A 175 -17.50 -5.98 -6.46
C ASP A 175 -17.72 -5.27 -5.11
N TRP A 176 -16.93 -5.61 -4.10
CA TRP A 176 -16.97 -4.95 -2.78
C TRP A 176 -16.62 -3.46 -2.83
N LEU A 177 -15.64 -3.06 -3.64
CA LEU A 177 -15.28 -1.66 -3.82
C LEU A 177 -16.46 -0.88 -4.39
N SER A 178 -17.13 -1.43 -5.42
CA SER A 178 -18.32 -0.84 -6.03
C SER A 178 -19.45 -0.70 -5.00
N GLU A 179 -19.76 -1.75 -4.25
CA GLU A 179 -20.79 -1.73 -3.19
C GLU A 179 -20.46 -0.73 -2.06
N THR A 180 -19.18 -0.60 -1.71
CA THR A 180 -18.72 0.35 -0.68
C THR A 180 -18.88 1.80 -1.16
N LEU A 181 -18.52 2.08 -2.42
CA LEU A 181 -18.72 3.39 -3.03
C LEU A 181 -20.20 3.74 -3.21
N GLU A 182 -21.05 2.78 -3.57
CA GLU A 182 -22.51 2.96 -3.58
C GLU A 182 -23.05 3.33 -2.18
N SER A 183 -22.50 2.72 -1.13
CA SER A 183 -22.96 2.92 0.24
C SER A 183 -22.49 4.25 0.85
N PHE A 184 -21.24 4.64 0.59
CA PHE A 184 -20.60 5.78 1.27
C PHE A 184 -20.22 6.93 0.35
N GLY A 185 -19.92 6.65 -0.92
CA GLY A 185 -19.25 7.58 -1.83
C GLY A 185 -19.97 8.91 -2.00
N SER A 186 -21.30 8.89 -2.18
CA SER A 186 -22.09 10.13 -2.32
C SER A 186 -22.19 10.98 -1.04
N SER A 187 -21.76 10.46 0.11
CA SER A 187 -21.78 11.15 1.40
C SER A 187 -20.40 11.55 1.91
N ALA A 188 -19.33 11.02 1.30
CA ALA A 188 -17.96 11.39 1.62
C ALA A 188 -17.64 12.75 1.00
N ARG A 189 -16.90 13.60 1.71
CA ARG A 189 -16.43 14.88 1.13
C ARG A 189 -15.23 14.63 0.23
N HIS A 190 -14.31 13.78 0.70
CA HIS A 190 -13.14 13.35 -0.05
C HIS A 190 -13.04 11.82 -0.02
N ILE A 191 -12.61 11.24 -1.14
CA ILE A 191 -12.37 9.80 -1.29
C ILE A 191 -10.93 9.60 -1.77
N THR A 192 -10.19 8.74 -1.06
CA THR A 192 -8.82 8.36 -1.41
C THR A 192 -8.73 6.84 -1.51
N LEU A 193 -8.30 6.33 -2.67
CA LEU A 193 -7.95 4.93 -2.86
C LEU A 193 -6.45 4.75 -2.65
N VAL A 194 -6.07 3.69 -1.95
CA VAL A 194 -4.68 3.29 -1.79
C VAL A 194 -4.55 1.84 -2.22
N THR A 195 -3.58 1.57 -3.07
CA THR A 195 -3.23 0.21 -3.50
C THR A 195 -1.73 0.13 -3.74
N HIS A 196 -1.17 -1.06 -3.90
CA HIS A 196 0.26 -1.17 -4.17
C HIS A 196 0.59 -0.94 -5.66
N LEU A 197 -0.07 -1.66 -6.57
CA LEU A 197 0.21 -1.61 -8.00
C LEU A 197 -0.33 -0.36 -8.69
N ASN A 198 0.37 0.04 -9.75
CA ASN A 198 0.08 1.26 -10.47
C ASN A 198 -1.13 1.10 -11.42
N VAL A 199 -2.05 2.08 -11.38
CA VAL A 199 -3.21 2.15 -12.31
C VAL A 199 -2.76 2.60 -13.70
N PHE A 200 -1.92 3.63 -13.75
CA PHE A 200 -1.27 4.08 -14.97
C PHE A 200 0.18 3.69 -14.95
N LYS A 201 0.65 3.18 -16.08
CA LYS A 201 2.04 2.78 -16.26
C LYS A 201 2.65 3.53 -17.44
N ASP A 202 3.87 4.03 -17.25
CA ASP A 202 4.80 4.31 -18.33
C ASP A 202 5.85 3.18 -18.41
N GLY A 203 5.86 2.39 -19.50
CA GLY A 203 6.94 1.43 -19.80
C GLY A 203 6.53 0.00 -20.16
N MET A 204 7.52 -0.87 -20.43
CA MET A 204 7.32 -2.29 -20.75
C MET A 204 7.68 -3.18 -19.56
N GLY A 205 6.72 -3.94 -19.05
CA GLY A 205 6.88 -4.92 -17.96
C GLY A 205 5.52 -5.51 -17.61
N LEU A 206 5.43 -6.83 -17.48
CA LEU A 206 4.15 -7.57 -17.35
C LEU A 206 3.61 -7.62 -15.91
N THR A 207 4.38 -7.16 -14.93
CA THR A 207 4.12 -7.36 -13.49
C THR A 207 3.92 -6.07 -12.68
N SER A 208 3.93 -4.90 -13.34
CA SER A 208 4.00 -3.60 -12.64
C SER A 208 2.74 -2.74 -12.71
N GLY A 209 1.60 -3.34 -13.07
CA GLY A 209 0.33 -2.65 -13.13
C GLY A 209 -0.84 -3.62 -13.13
N LEU A 210 -2.03 -3.09 -12.89
CA LEU A 210 -3.26 -3.86 -12.85
C LEU A 210 -3.68 -4.34 -14.27
N PRO A 211 -4.46 -5.44 -14.38
CA PRO A 211 -5.05 -5.86 -15.64
C PRO A 211 -5.94 -4.76 -16.22
N MET A 212 -5.91 -4.59 -17.55
CA MET A 212 -6.60 -3.47 -18.21
C MET A 212 -8.11 -3.44 -17.95
N GLU A 213 -8.74 -4.61 -17.80
CA GLU A 213 -10.15 -4.73 -17.43
C GLU A 213 -10.43 -4.11 -16.06
N GLU A 214 -9.56 -4.37 -15.08
CA GLU A 214 -9.68 -3.81 -13.72
C GLU A 214 -9.36 -2.31 -13.71
N VAL A 215 -8.35 -1.89 -14.48
CA VAL A 215 -8.05 -0.47 -14.69
C VAL A 215 -9.30 0.25 -15.21
N ASN A 216 -9.97 -0.29 -16.24
CA ASN A 216 -11.18 0.33 -16.78
C ASN A 216 -12.30 0.43 -15.74
N VAL A 217 -12.50 -0.58 -14.89
CA VAL A 217 -13.46 -0.53 -13.78
C VAL A 217 -13.08 0.57 -12.79
N LEU A 218 -11.81 0.65 -12.39
CA LEU A 218 -11.33 1.69 -11.48
C LEU A 218 -11.51 3.09 -12.06
N LEU A 219 -11.22 3.29 -13.36
CA LEU A 219 -11.41 4.58 -14.02
C LEU A 219 -12.89 5.00 -14.05
N ASP A 220 -13.80 4.05 -14.30
CA ASP A 220 -15.24 4.31 -14.28
C ASP A 220 -15.73 4.70 -12.87
N LEU A 221 -15.30 3.95 -11.85
CA LEU A 221 -15.60 4.27 -10.44
C LEU A 221 -15.01 5.61 -10.01
N CYS A 222 -13.76 5.92 -10.39
CA CYS A 222 -13.12 7.20 -10.10
C CYS A 222 -13.92 8.37 -10.69
N ALA A 223 -14.37 8.23 -11.94
CA ALA A 223 -15.19 9.25 -12.61
C ALA A 223 -16.59 9.36 -12.00
N GLN A 224 -17.24 8.24 -11.69
CA GLN A 224 -18.60 8.21 -11.16
C GLN A 224 -18.71 8.81 -9.75
N TYR A 225 -17.73 8.52 -8.89
CA TYR A 225 -17.74 8.94 -7.48
C TYR A 225 -16.83 10.13 -7.19
N GLU A 226 -16.26 10.76 -8.23
CA GLU A 226 -15.37 11.92 -8.14
C GLU A 226 -14.22 11.71 -7.14
N ILE A 227 -13.58 10.54 -7.20
CA ILE A 227 -12.48 10.17 -6.31
C ILE A 227 -11.34 11.19 -6.43
N ASN A 228 -10.81 11.69 -5.32
CA ASN A 228 -9.78 12.74 -5.33
C ASN A 228 -8.39 12.20 -5.63
N TYR A 229 -8.04 11.07 -5.00
CA TYR A 229 -6.72 10.48 -5.08
C TYR A 229 -6.78 8.96 -5.26
N VAL A 230 -5.90 8.47 -6.12
CA VAL A 230 -5.46 7.08 -6.16
C VAL A 230 -3.95 7.07 -5.92
N ILE A 231 -3.52 6.42 -4.84
CA ILE A 231 -2.14 6.44 -4.36
C ILE A 231 -1.58 5.02 -4.47
N SER A 232 -0.41 4.90 -5.10
CA SER A 232 0.30 3.64 -5.30
C SER A 232 1.81 3.75 -5.07
N GLY A 233 2.48 2.60 -4.99
CA GLY A 233 3.93 2.45 -4.83
C GLY A 233 4.54 1.70 -6.02
N HIS A 234 5.31 0.65 -5.75
CA HIS A 234 5.76 -0.38 -6.70
C HIS A 234 6.80 0.03 -7.76
N ASP A 235 6.62 1.17 -8.45
CA ASP A 235 7.57 1.61 -9.48
C ASP A 235 8.80 2.34 -8.89
N HIS A 236 8.79 2.56 -7.56
CA HIS A 236 9.84 3.19 -6.76
C HIS A 236 10.22 4.61 -7.22
N THR A 237 9.46 5.16 -8.17
CA THR A 237 9.73 6.40 -8.87
C THR A 237 8.46 7.22 -8.87
N ARG A 238 8.53 8.41 -8.29
CA ARG A 238 7.38 9.31 -8.28
C ARG A 238 6.87 9.61 -9.68
N TYR A 239 5.56 9.49 -9.82
CA TYR A 239 4.83 9.93 -11.00
C TYR A 239 3.47 10.48 -10.58
N GLU A 240 3.08 11.60 -11.18
CA GLU A 240 1.81 12.26 -10.90
C GLU A 240 1.08 12.48 -12.21
N SER A 241 -0.20 12.10 -12.25
CA SER A 241 -1.07 12.37 -13.38
C SER A 241 -2.49 12.72 -12.91
N GLU A 242 -3.24 13.41 -13.76
CA GLU A 242 -4.61 13.80 -13.46
C GLU A 242 -5.53 13.35 -14.61
N LEU A 243 -6.63 12.68 -14.27
CA LEU A 243 -7.69 12.34 -15.21
C LEU A 243 -9.04 12.64 -14.57
N GLY A 244 -9.75 13.62 -15.14
CA GLY A 244 -11.01 14.10 -14.56
C GLY A 244 -10.75 14.73 -13.18
N PRO A 245 -11.55 14.41 -12.15
CA PRO A 245 -11.36 14.93 -10.80
C PRO A 245 -10.25 14.21 -10.02
N THR A 246 -9.71 13.11 -10.56
CA THR A 246 -8.84 12.19 -9.84
C THR A 246 -7.36 12.42 -10.16
N ARG A 247 -6.56 12.52 -9.11
CA ARG A 247 -5.10 12.51 -9.17
C ARG A 247 -4.58 11.11 -8.88
N TYR A 248 -3.73 10.62 -9.77
CA TYR A 248 -3.07 9.33 -9.66
C TYR A 248 -1.61 9.57 -9.31
N ILE A 249 -1.21 9.11 -8.14
CA ILE A 249 0.12 9.33 -7.58
C ILE A 249 0.80 7.99 -7.38
N ILE A 250 1.94 7.82 -8.05
CA ILE A 250 2.94 6.81 -7.72
C ILE A 250 3.94 7.48 -6.80
N MET A 251 4.20 6.89 -5.64
CA MET A 251 5.14 7.43 -4.64
C MET A 251 6.59 7.01 -4.94
N ASP A 252 7.55 7.75 -4.39
CA ASP A 252 8.92 7.23 -4.27
C ASP A 252 8.96 6.13 -3.20
N GLN A 253 9.95 5.25 -3.29
CA GLN A 253 10.18 4.23 -2.26
C GLN A 253 10.70 4.81 -0.94
N CYS A 254 10.18 4.32 0.19
CA CYS A 254 10.62 4.68 1.53
C CYS A 254 11.63 3.67 2.11
N HIS A 255 12.71 3.41 1.37
CA HIS A 255 13.68 2.35 1.68
C HIS A 255 15.04 2.91 2.16
N ASP A 256 15.59 2.34 3.22
CA ASP A 256 16.81 2.83 3.90
C ASP A 256 18.03 2.94 2.98
N GLU A 257 18.16 2.06 1.98
CA GLU A 257 19.32 2.01 1.08
C GLU A 257 19.30 3.07 -0.03
N GLU A 258 18.24 3.86 -0.11
CA GLU A 258 18.02 4.76 -1.24
C GLU A 258 18.50 6.18 -0.99
N GLU A 259 18.85 6.93 -2.03
CA GLU A 259 19.25 8.33 -1.83
C GLU A 259 18.04 9.28 -1.85
N ASN A 260 16.99 8.93 -2.58
CA ASN A 260 15.84 9.81 -2.85
C ASN A 260 14.54 9.25 -2.27
N SER A 261 14.53 8.86 -1.00
CA SER A 261 13.29 8.44 -0.35
C SER A 261 12.42 9.63 0.03
N SER A 262 11.12 9.45 -0.09
CA SER A 262 10.15 10.45 0.34
C SER A 262 8.91 9.79 0.93
N TYR A 263 8.07 10.60 1.59
CA TYR A 263 6.69 10.26 1.89
C TYR A 263 5.77 11.37 1.37
N LEU A 264 4.52 11.01 1.11
CA LEU A 264 3.46 11.91 0.68
C LEU A 264 2.63 12.36 1.88
N GLU A 265 2.39 13.65 2.04
CA GLU A 265 1.40 14.19 2.96
C GLU A 265 0.24 14.77 2.15
N ILE A 266 -0.98 14.34 2.42
CA ILE A 266 -2.18 14.98 1.89
C ILE A 266 -2.86 15.73 3.02
N LYS A 267 -2.99 17.05 2.84
CA LYS A 267 -3.68 17.96 3.75
C LYS A 267 -5.12 18.11 3.27
N TYR A 268 -6.06 17.72 4.12
CA TYR A 268 -7.49 17.80 3.88
C TYR A 268 -8.06 19.00 4.64
N ASP A 269 -8.88 19.79 3.96
CA ASP A 269 -9.70 20.85 4.57
C ASP A 269 -11.17 20.69 4.18
N ASN A 270 -12.00 21.68 4.54
CA ASN A 270 -13.45 21.67 4.29
C ASN A 270 -13.84 21.52 2.82
N SER A 271 -12.99 21.94 1.88
CA SER A 271 -13.35 22.09 0.47
C SER A 271 -12.31 21.57 -0.51
N SER A 272 -11.10 21.27 -0.03
CA SER A 272 -9.97 20.91 -0.86
C SER A 272 -9.04 19.93 -0.16
N CYS A 273 -8.27 19.22 -0.97
CA CYS A 273 -7.20 18.35 -0.53
C CYS A 273 -5.97 18.63 -1.39
N VAL A 274 -4.86 18.97 -0.73
CA VAL A 274 -3.59 19.34 -1.39
C VAL A 274 -2.52 18.41 -0.87
N HIS A 275 -1.71 17.89 -1.78
CA HIS A 275 -0.64 16.98 -1.42
C HIS A 275 0.72 17.67 -1.55
N GLU A 276 1.67 17.21 -0.75
CA GLU A 276 3.08 17.60 -0.81
C GLU A 276 3.95 16.38 -0.50
N PHE A 277 5.14 16.34 -1.09
CA PHE A 277 6.11 15.29 -0.83
C PHE A 277 7.23 15.82 0.07
N HIS A 278 7.63 14.99 1.03
CA HIS A 278 8.69 15.27 1.97
C HIS A 278 9.83 14.30 1.77
N ASN A 279 11.01 14.82 1.43
CA ASN A 279 12.21 14.00 1.32
C ASN A 279 12.65 13.54 2.71
N ILE A 280 13.20 12.33 2.76
CA ILE A 280 13.74 11.71 3.97
C ILE A 280 15.27 11.71 3.83
N GLU A 281 15.96 12.22 4.84
CA GLU A 281 17.43 12.27 4.89
C GLU A 281 18.06 10.94 5.33
#